data_AF-A0A833RIN7-F1
#
_entry.id   AF-A0A833RIN7-F1
#
_cell.length_a   1.000
_cell.length_b   1.000
_cell.length_c   1.000
_cell.angle_alpha   90.00
_cell.angle_beta   90.00
_cell.angle_gamma   90.00
#
_symmetry.space_group_name_H-M   'P 1'
#
loop_
_entity.id
_entity.type
_entity.pdbx_description
1 polymer ?
#
loop_
_entity_poly.entity_id
_entity_poly.type
_entity_poly.pdbx_seq_one_letter_code
_entity_poly.pdbx_strand_id
1 'polypeptide(L)'
;MNAITISHLSHMLSSPSPPPPLSTAGASSVAISAPAGAACSGLIPRLDIWLGRSASWARSLKIKTRGGAESSSVVSTIKKFGRRAVLMSDMGAEEEVGSRPLLQVQSGEELLLYIRRKVESGKLSPDVGHKLEELYYNYQNAILQSGNPNAHEVIRANMAVAFDRMLLDAEDPFIFPPLHIAIREPFDYYKFGQNYIRPLVDFRNSYVGNIHLFQEMEQKLEQGHNIILMSNHQTEADPAVIALLLERDCPRIAENIVFLAGDRVVTDLLCKPFSMGRNLICVYSKKHMYDDPKLTEMKRRANTRSLKEMALLLRGGSQIIWTAPSGGRDRPDPITGEWHPTPFDASSTDNMRRLAEHCKTPAHIYPLALLCYEIMPPPRQVEKQIGERRKISFHGVGLSVGPEMNFQQVTSHCKETEEGKEVFSQALYESVTRQYNALKSAIDGNKGLGASSDSITLSQPWQP
;
A
#
# COMPACT_ATOMS: atom_id res chain seq x y z
N MET A 1 19.68 44.27 66.20
CA MET A 1 20.78 44.02 65.24
C MET A 1 20.11 43.63 63.93
N ASN A 2 19.61 44.61 63.17
CA ASN A 2 20.31 45.34 62.08
C ASN A 2 20.84 44.38 61.03
N ALA A 3 20.66 44.53 59.71
CA ALA A 3 19.95 45.40 58.78
C ALA A 3 20.38 44.82 57.39
N ILE A 4 19.71 44.87 56.24
CA ILE A 4 19.42 45.98 55.30
C ILE A 4 18.75 45.21 54.11
N THR A 5 17.48 45.29 53.71
CA THR A 5 16.63 46.32 53.05
C THR A 5 17.08 46.93 51.71
N ILE A 6 16.18 46.78 50.70
CA ILE A 6 15.68 47.81 49.73
C ILE A 6 16.55 48.07 48.48
N SER A 7 16.05 48.18 47.23
CA SER A 7 14.70 48.11 46.64
C SER A 7 14.70 48.34 45.12
N HIS A 8 13.65 47.83 44.44
CA HIS A 8 12.76 48.46 43.44
C HIS A 8 13.28 49.16 42.16
N LEU A 9 12.70 48.75 41.02
CA LEU A 9 11.65 49.54 40.34
C LEU A 9 10.77 48.71 39.39
N SER A 10 9.46 48.78 39.65
CA SER A 10 8.30 48.51 38.78
C SER A 10 8.23 49.56 37.64
N HIS A 11 7.50 49.47 36.51
CA HIS A 11 6.14 48.99 36.23
C HIS A 11 5.90 49.15 34.69
N MET A 12 5.03 48.29 34.14
CA MET A 12 3.94 48.61 33.19
C MET A 12 4.17 48.80 31.67
N LEU A 13 3.46 47.92 30.95
CA LEU A 13 2.53 48.17 29.83
C LEU A 13 2.96 47.88 28.37
N SER A 14 2.13 47.03 27.75
CA SER A 14 1.65 47.06 26.36
C SER A 14 2.29 46.10 25.35
N SER A 15 1.50 45.09 24.98
CA SER A 15 1.46 44.44 23.67
C SER A 15 0.10 44.75 23.02
N PRO A 16 -0.13 44.56 21.70
CA PRO A 16 0.75 44.68 20.54
C PRO A 16 0.13 45.53 19.40
N SER A 17 0.92 45.94 18.41
CA SER A 17 0.45 46.55 17.14
C SER A 17 1.15 45.90 15.94
N PRO A 18 0.47 45.77 14.77
CA PRO A 18 0.86 44.87 13.69
C PRO A 18 1.89 45.48 12.73
N PRO A 19 2.62 44.67 11.93
CA PRO A 19 3.45 45.19 10.86
C PRO A 19 2.64 45.57 9.60
N PRO A 20 3.13 46.54 8.79
CA PRO A 20 2.41 47.17 7.69
C PRO A 20 2.49 46.40 6.35
N PRO A 21 1.71 46.78 5.32
CA PRO A 21 1.52 46.00 4.10
C PRO A 21 2.37 46.41 2.87
N LEU A 22 2.49 45.44 1.96
CA LEU A 22 2.70 45.46 0.50
C LEU A 22 3.95 46.11 -0.13
N SER A 23 4.57 45.34 -1.03
CA SER A 23 4.81 45.78 -2.42
C SER A 23 4.95 44.59 -3.38
N THR A 24 4.23 44.70 -4.49
CA THR A 24 4.10 43.80 -5.63
C THR A 24 5.18 44.06 -6.68
N ALA A 25 5.71 43.00 -7.30
CA ALA A 25 6.38 43.09 -8.60
C ALA A 25 6.19 41.81 -9.45
N GLY A 26 5.31 41.93 -10.45
CA GLY A 26 5.59 41.63 -11.86
C GLY A 26 6.16 40.28 -12.31
N ALA A 27 5.24 39.40 -12.71
CA ALA A 27 5.15 38.68 -14.00
C ALA A 27 6.35 37.90 -14.57
N SER A 28 6.10 36.62 -14.86
CA SER A 28 6.08 36.08 -16.25
C SER A 28 5.47 34.68 -16.28
N SER A 29 4.21 34.58 -16.71
CA SER A 29 3.53 33.32 -17.07
C SER A 29 3.66 33.09 -18.58
N VAL A 30 4.24 31.95 -18.97
CA VAL A 30 4.20 31.49 -20.37
C VAL A 30 2.92 30.69 -20.55
N ALA A 31 1.91 31.33 -21.15
CA ALA A 31 0.74 30.67 -21.68
C ALA A 31 1.08 30.04 -23.04
N ILE A 32 0.90 28.73 -23.18
CA ILE A 32 0.89 28.07 -24.48
C ILE A 32 -0.55 28.04 -24.97
N SER A 33 -0.81 28.81 -26.02
CA SER A 33 -2.04 28.85 -26.78
C SER A 33 -2.26 27.55 -27.56
N ALA A 34 -3.47 27.01 -27.46
CA ALA A 34 -4.00 26.05 -28.43
C ALA A 34 -4.69 26.85 -29.57
N PRO A 35 -4.44 26.56 -30.86
CA PRO A 35 -5.23 27.16 -31.92
C PRO A 35 -6.52 26.36 -32.15
N ALA A 36 -7.63 27.10 -32.19
CA ALA A 36 -8.91 26.62 -32.69
C ALA A 36 -9.07 26.97 -34.18
N GLY A 37 -9.67 26.06 -34.95
CA GLY A 37 -10.55 26.39 -36.06
C GLY A 37 -9.99 26.27 -37.48
N ALA A 38 -10.42 25.21 -38.18
CA ALA A 38 -10.82 25.32 -39.59
C ALA A 38 -11.91 24.28 -39.88
N ALA A 39 -13.13 24.78 -40.03
CA ALA A 39 -14.24 24.05 -40.64
C ALA A 39 -14.12 24.15 -42.16
N CYS A 40 -14.24 23.02 -42.86
CA CYS A 40 -14.62 23.00 -44.27
C CYS A 40 -15.63 21.87 -44.49
N SER A 41 -16.81 22.28 -44.93
CA SER A 41 -17.88 21.51 -45.53
C SER A 41 -17.43 20.87 -46.85
N GLY A 42 -17.99 19.70 -47.19
CA GLY A 42 -17.85 19.15 -48.54
C GLY A 42 -18.15 17.66 -48.70
N LEU A 43 -19.44 17.36 -48.90
CA LEU A 43 -19.99 16.41 -49.90
C LEU A 43 -19.61 14.92 -49.93
N ILE A 44 -20.68 14.12 -49.95
CA ILE A 44 -20.82 12.66 -50.16
C ILE A 44 -20.46 12.27 -51.61
N PRO A 45 -19.94 11.05 -51.85
CA PRO A 45 -20.73 10.01 -52.55
C PRO A 45 -20.62 8.63 -51.86
N ARG A 46 -21.72 8.03 -51.39
CA ARG A 46 -22.46 6.95 -52.06
C ARG A 46 -21.60 6.02 -52.95
N LEU A 47 -21.40 4.79 -52.48
CA LEU A 47 -21.36 3.62 -53.35
C LEU A 47 -22.24 2.52 -52.74
N ASP A 48 -23.43 2.38 -53.34
CA ASP A 48 -24.26 1.19 -53.22
C ASP A 48 -23.64 0.09 -54.09
N ILE A 49 -23.38 -1.10 -53.52
CA ILE A 49 -23.55 -2.35 -54.26
C ILE A 49 -24.25 -3.36 -53.36
N TRP A 50 -25.38 -3.80 -53.89
CA TRP A 50 -26.38 -4.72 -53.37
C TRP A 50 -26.07 -6.16 -53.80
N LEU A 51 -26.77 -7.12 -53.18
CA LEU A 51 -26.94 -8.55 -53.50
C LEU A 51 -25.90 -9.52 -52.87
N GLY A 52 -26.29 -10.52 -52.09
CA GLY A 52 -27.62 -10.96 -51.69
C GLY A 52 -27.63 -12.36 -51.05
N ARG A 53 -28.83 -12.72 -50.56
CA ARG A 53 -29.34 -14.07 -50.19
C ARG A 53 -28.86 -14.62 -48.84
N SER A 54 -29.75 -14.72 -47.82
CA SER A 54 -30.78 -15.79 -47.58
C SER A 54 -30.09 -17.13 -47.25
N ALA A 55 -30.40 -17.93 -46.22
CA ALA A 55 -31.53 -18.10 -45.30
C ALA A 55 -30.96 -18.82 -44.03
N SER A 56 -31.38 -18.55 -42.79
CA SER A 56 -32.54 -19.12 -42.07
C SER A 56 -32.30 -20.53 -41.41
N TRP A 57 -32.78 -20.66 -40.15
CA TRP A 57 -33.00 -21.87 -39.31
C TRP A 57 -31.74 -22.47 -38.64
N ALA A 58 -31.72 -22.95 -37.39
CA ALA A 58 -32.78 -23.38 -36.48
C ALA A 58 -32.38 -23.21 -35.00
N ARG A 59 -33.40 -23.15 -34.15
CA ARG A 59 -33.35 -23.26 -32.69
C ARG A 59 -32.87 -24.65 -32.29
N SER A 60 -32.14 -24.75 -31.18
CA SER A 60 -32.35 -25.88 -30.26
C SER A 60 -32.13 -25.44 -28.82
N LEU A 61 -33.26 -25.34 -28.10
CA LEU A 61 -33.34 -25.31 -26.66
C LEU A 61 -32.94 -26.69 -26.11
N LYS A 62 -32.08 -26.75 -25.10
CA LYS A 62 -32.08 -27.82 -24.09
C LYS A 62 -31.83 -27.20 -22.71
N ILE A 63 -32.76 -27.44 -21.81
CA ILE A 63 -32.74 -27.01 -20.40
C ILE A 63 -32.46 -28.23 -19.50
N LYS A 64 -31.64 -27.98 -18.46
CA LYS A 64 -31.36 -28.74 -17.22
C LYS A 64 -30.59 -30.07 -17.38
N THR A 65 -29.56 -30.32 -16.58
CA THR A 65 -29.62 -30.38 -15.11
C THR A 65 -28.44 -29.75 -14.35
N ARG A 66 -28.78 -29.43 -13.10
CA ARG A 66 -28.06 -28.75 -12.01
C ARG A 66 -26.88 -29.61 -11.49
N GLY A 67 -25.71 -28.99 -11.33
CA GLY A 67 -24.57 -29.49 -10.56
C GLY A 67 -23.68 -28.30 -10.22
N GLY A 68 -23.51 -28.02 -8.92
CA GLY A 68 -22.86 -26.80 -8.44
C GLY A 68 -21.41 -26.68 -8.88
N ALA A 69 -21.04 -25.49 -9.33
CA ALA A 69 -19.65 -25.09 -9.53
C ALA A 69 -19.49 -23.67 -8.97
N GLU A 70 -18.77 -23.60 -7.85
CA GLU A 70 -18.38 -22.39 -7.17
C GLU A 70 -17.34 -21.60 -8.00
N SER A 71 -17.46 -20.27 -7.93
CA SER A 71 -16.38 -19.27 -7.95
C SER A 71 -15.12 -19.60 -8.78
N SER A 72 -15.11 -19.24 -10.08
CA SER A 72 -13.89 -19.34 -10.91
C SER A 72 -13.61 -18.13 -11.83
N SER A 73 -14.42 -17.07 -11.78
CA SER A 73 -14.31 -15.96 -12.74
C SER A 73 -13.09 -15.05 -12.50
N VAL A 74 -12.79 -14.69 -11.24
CA VAL A 74 -11.70 -13.76 -10.87
C VAL A 74 -10.33 -14.35 -11.20
N VAL A 75 -10.13 -15.64 -10.90
CA VAL A 75 -8.87 -16.37 -11.17
C VAL A 75 -8.63 -16.52 -12.67
N SER A 76 -9.68 -16.63 -13.49
CA SER A 76 -9.55 -16.86 -14.93
C SER A 76 -8.99 -15.66 -15.70
N THR A 77 -9.37 -14.43 -15.30
CA THR A 77 -8.89 -13.19 -15.92
C THR A 77 -7.44 -12.92 -15.53
N ILE A 78 -7.08 -13.14 -14.26
CA ILE A 78 -5.70 -12.95 -13.76
C ILE A 78 -4.74 -14.01 -14.33
N LYS A 79 -5.16 -15.29 -14.42
CA LYS A 79 -4.36 -16.37 -15.05
C LYS A 79 -4.10 -16.15 -16.54
N LYS A 80 -4.99 -15.46 -17.26
CA LYS A 80 -4.82 -15.19 -18.70
C LYS A 80 -3.69 -14.20 -18.99
N PHE A 81 -3.40 -13.27 -18.08
CA PHE A 81 -2.31 -12.31 -18.23
C PHE A 81 -0.95 -12.85 -17.72
N GLY A 82 -0.94 -13.69 -16.68
CA GLY A 82 0.30 -14.27 -16.13
C GLY A 82 1.02 -15.29 -17.03
N ARG A 83 0.31 -15.91 -18.00
CA ARG A 83 0.90 -16.95 -18.87
C ARG A 83 1.90 -16.43 -19.90
N ARG A 84 1.99 -15.11 -20.13
CA ARG A 84 2.86 -14.56 -21.18
C ARG A 84 4.28 -14.23 -20.68
N ALA A 85 4.54 -14.30 -19.38
CA ALA A 85 5.84 -13.93 -18.78
C ALA A 85 6.72 -15.14 -18.36
N VAL A 86 6.25 -16.39 -18.52
CA VAL A 86 6.93 -17.59 -17.96
C VAL A 86 7.48 -18.52 -19.05
N LEU A 87 7.85 -18.00 -20.22
CA LEU A 87 8.38 -18.84 -21.32
C LEU A 87 9.70 -18.34 -21.93
N MET A 88 10.58 -17.76 -21.10
CA MET A 88 11.96 -17.51 -21.50
C MET A 88 12.92 -17.72 -20.33
N SER A 89 13.15 -18.99 -19.98
CA SER A 89 14.39 -19.47 -19.35
C SER A 89 14.31 -21.00 -19.34
N ASP A 90 14.43 -21.59 -20.52
CA ASP A 90 14.68 -23.02 -20.66
C ASP A 90 15.72 -23.20 -21.75
N MET A 91 16.97 -22.86 -21.42
CA MET A 91 18.16 -23.34 -22.12
C MET A 91 19.33 -23.35 -21.13
N GLY A 92 19.57 -24.54 -20.56
CA GLY A 92 20.91 -25.04 -20.29
C GLY A 92 21.64 -24.51 -19.06
N ALA A 93 21.41 -25.15 -17.92
CA ALA A 93 22.47 -25.59 -17.00
C ALA A 93 21.82 -26.49 -15.94
N GLU A 94 22.08 -27.80 -16.02
CA GLU A 94 21.98 -28.68 -14.86
C GLU A 94 23.11 -28.29 -13.90
N GLU A 95 22.93 -27.18 -13.16
CA GLU A 95 23.69 -26.90 -11.96
C GLU A 95 22.80 -27.22 -10.75
N GLU A 96 23.40 -27.93 -9.80
CA GLU A 96 22.83 -28.51 -8.59
C GLU A 96 21.62 -27.76 -8.03
N VAL A 97 20.53 -28.49 -7.75
CA VAL A 97 19.51 -28.09 -6.78
C VAL A 97 20.20 -27.98 -5.41
N GLY A 98 20.88 -26.86 -5.20
CA GLY A 98 21.87 -26.67 -4.15
C GLY A 98 21.24 -26.81 -2.77
N SER A 99 21.94 -27.53 -1.88
CA SER A 99 21.65 -27.55 -0.45
C SER A 99 21.41 -26.12 0.04
N ARG A 100 20.23 -25.84 0.61
CA ARG A 100 19.88 -24.53 1.18
C ARG A 100 20.31 -24.50 2.64
N PRO A 101 21.55 -24.07 2.95
CA PRO A 101 22.16 -24.34 4.25
C PRO A 101 21.45 -23.59 5.38
N LEU A 102 20.89 -22.42 5.05
CA LEU A 102 20.11 -21.60 5.97
C LEU A 102 18.85 -22.30 6.48
N LEU A 103 18.25 -23.20 5.69
CA LEU A 103 17.05 -23.93 6.09
C LEU A 103 17.36 -25.11 7.02
N GLN A 104 18.64 -25.45 7.20
CA GLN A 104 19.09 -26.55 8.07
C GLN A 104 19.66 -26.05 9.42
N VAL A 105 19.75 -24.73 9.59
CA VAL A 105 20.28 -24.07 10.78
C VAL A 105 19.44 -24.41 12.02
N GLN A 106 20.13 -24.77 13.11
CA GLN A 106 19.52 -25.17 14.38
C GLN A 106 19.39 -24.02 15.38
N SER A 107 20.17 -22.94 15.21
CA SER A 107 20.22 -21.81 16.13
C SER A 107 20.37 -20.46 15.43
N GLY A 108 20.01 -19.38 16.13
CA GLY A 108 20.26 -18.02 15.65
C GLY A 108 21.74 -17.67 15.47
N GLU A 109 22.62 -18.27 16.28
CA GLU A 109 24.06 -18.05 16.21
C GLU A 109 24.65 -18.63 14.91
N GLU A 110 24.19 -19.82 14.51
CA GLU A 110 24.56 -20.43 13.23
C GLU A 110 24.12 -19.57 12.04
N LEU A 111 22.93 -18.95 12.12
CA LEU A 111 22.42 -18.03 11.09
C LEU A 111 23.33 -16.80 10.94
N LEU A 112 23.69 -16.16 12.04
CA LEU A 112 24.57 -14.99 12.05
C LEU A 112 25.99 -15.36 11.59
N LEU A 113 26.51 -16.51 12.03
CA LEU A 113 27.82 -17.01 11.61
C LEU A 113 27.85 -17.26 10.09
N TYR A 114 26.77 -17.77 9.51
CA TYR A 114 26.65 -17.92 8.06
C TYR A 114 26.75 -16.58 7.32
N ILE A 115 26.05 -15.54 7.81
CA ILE A 115 26.16 -14.18 7.26
C ILE A 115 27.60 -13.68 7.33
N ARG A 116 28.26 -13.80 8.48
CA ARG A 116 29.66 -13.36 8.66
C ARG A 116 30.61 -14.06 7.70
N ARG A 117 30.48 -15.38 7.53
CA ARG A 117 31.30 -16.15 6.57
C ARG A 117 31.07 -15.71 5.11
N LYS A 118 29.83 -15.37 4.74
CA LYS A 118 29.53 -14.82 3.40
C LYS A 118 30.17 -13.44 3.21
N VAL A 119 30.24 -12.61 4.25
CA VAL A 119 30.96 -11.31 4.21
C VAL A 119 32.47 -11.53 4.11
N GLU A 120 33.05 -12.38 4.96
CA GLU A 120 34.50 -12.69 4.98
C GLU A 120 34.99 -13.28 3.65
N SER A 121 34.16 -14.10 2.99
CA SER A 121 34.47 -14.67 1.68
C SER A 121 34.20 -13.72 0.50
N GLY A 122 33.76 -12.48 0.75
CA GLY A 122 33.44 -11.49 -0.28
C GLY A 122 32.18 -11.79 -1.09
N LYS A 123 31.39 -12.80 -0.72
CA LYS A 123 30.13 -13.17 -1.37
C LYS A 123 28.96 -12.28 -0.97
N LEU A 124 29.12 -11.48 0.09
CA LEU A 124 28.15 -10.50 0.56
C LEU A 124 28.89 -9.22 0.94
N SER A 125 28.33 -8.06 0.60
CA SER A 125 28.93 -6.80 1.01
C SER A 125 28.84 -6.60 2.54
N PRO A 126 29.81 -5.91 3.17
CA PRO A 126 29.75 -5.64 4.61
C PRO A 126 28.50 -4.86 5.03
N ASP A 127 28.03 -3.93 4.19
CA ASP A 127 26.80 -3.15 4.43
C ASP A 127 25.56 -4.05 4.49
N VAL A 128 25.41 -4.98 3.53
CA VAL A 128 24.29 -5.92 3.53
C VAL A 128 24.39 -6.88 4.71
N GLY A 129 25.60 -7.37 5.04
CA GLY A 129 25.83 -8.19 6.22
C GLY A 129 25.36 -7.50 7.51
N HIS A 130 25.74 -6.23 7.71
CA HIS A 130 25.33 -5.43 8.86
C HIS A 130 23.80 -5.26 8.94
N LYS A 131 23.16 -4.96 7.80
CA LYS A 131 21.70 -4.80 7.72
C LYS A 131 20.95 -6.10 8.05
N LEU A 132 21.46 -7.26 7.64
CA LEU A 132 20.89 -8.55 8.00
C LEU A 132 21.05 -8.83 9.49
N GLU A 133 22.24 -8.61 10.07
CA GLU A 133 22.44 -8.77 11.52
C GLU A 133 21.51 -7.84 12.32
N GLU A 134 21.38 -6.57 11.92
CA GLU A 134 20.45 -5.63 12.55
C GLU A 134 19.00 -6.12 12.46
N LEU A 135 18.56 -6.58 11.29
CA LEU A 135 17.22 -7.13 11.10
C LEU A 135 16.97 -8.32 12.05
N TYR A 136 17.94 -9.22 12.17
CA TYR A 136 17.85 -10.38 13.06
C TYR A 136 17.66 -9.96 14.51
N TYR A 137 18.50 -9.06 15.03
CA TYR A 137 18.42 -8.64 16.42
C TYR A 137 17.13 -7.87 16.71
N ASN A 138 16.68 -6.99 15.81
CA ASN A 138 15.43 -6.25 16.01
C ASN A 138 14.21 -7.17 15.98
N TYR A 139 14.18 -8.14 15.06
CA TYR A 139 13.12 -9.14 15.03
C TYR A 139 13.15 -10.04 16.27
N GLN A 140 14.32 -10.57 16.65
CA GLN A 140 14.51 -11.37 17.87
C GLN A 140 14.00 -10.63 19.11
N ASN A 141 14.39 -9.37 19.29
CA ASN A 141 13.99 -8.58 20.45
C ASN A 141 12.47 -8.39 20.49
N ALA A 142 11.83 -8.07 19.36
CA ALA A 142 10.38 -7.92 19.29
C ALA A 142 9.64 -9.22 19.65
N ILE A 143 10.09 -10.36 19.12
CA ILE A 143 9.45 -11.66 19.42
C ILE A 143 9.66 -12.07 20.88
N LEU A 144 10.84 -11.85 21.45
CA LEU A 144 11.07 -12.13 22.88
C LEU A 144 10.22 -11.24 23.78
N GLN A 145 10.09 -9.95 23.45
CA GLN A 145 9.27 -8.99 24.20
C GLN A 145 7.77 -9.31 24.14
N SER A 146 7.31 -9.98 23.08
CA SER A 146 5.90 -10.41 22.96
C SER A 146 5.47 -11.44 24.02
N GLY A 147 6.43 -12.10 24.69
CA GLY A 147 6.14 -13.18 25.63
C GLY A 147 5.66 -14.48 24.95
N ASN A 148 5.88 -14.63 23.64
CA ASN A 148 5.51 -15.84 22.90
C ASN A 148 6.26 -17.07 23.47
N PRO A 149 5.57 -18.13 23.93
CA PRO A 149 6.21 -19.30 24.52
C PRO A 149 7.11 -20.05 23.53
N ASN A 150 6.86 -19.91 22.22
CA ASN A 150 7.63 -20.52 21.14
C ASN A 150 8.59 -19.52 20.48
N ALA A 151 8.93 -18.41 21.16
CA ALA A 151 9.72 -17.32 20.58
C ALA A 151 10.99 -17.80 19.85
N HIS A 152 11.79 -18.69 20.46
CA HIS A 152 13.03 -19.17 19.86
C HIS A 152 12.81 -19.93 18.54
N GLU A 153 11.76 -20.77 18.47
CA GLU A 153 11.41 -21.49 17.25
C GLU A 153 10.92 -20.53 16.17
N VAL A 154 10.05 -19.57 16.53
CA VAL A 154 9.52 -18.55 15.62
C VAL A 154 10.65 -17.70 15.04
N ILE A 155 11.59 -17.25 15.88
CA ILE A 155 12.76 -16.48 15.45
C ILE A 155 13.59 -17.29 14.46
N ARG A 156 13.96 -18.52 14.83
CA ARG A 156 14.77 -19.39 13.97
C ARG A 156 14.09 -19.64 12.63
N ALA A 157 12.84 -20.09 12.64
CA ALA A 157 12.13 -20.48 11.42
C ALA A 157 11.91 -19.28 10.48
N ASN A 158 11.43 -18.15 11.00
CA ASN A 158 11.14 -16.99 10.18
C ASN A 158 12.41 -16.32 9.65
N MET A 159 13.45 -16.19 10.48
CA MET A 159 14.70 -15.53 10.07
C MET A 159 15.51 -16.39 9.10
N ALA A 160 15.54 -17.72 9.27
CA ALA A 160 16.17 -18.63 8.32
C ALA A 160 15.58 -18.49 6.92
N VAL A 161 14.24 -18.52 6.82
CA VAL A 161 13.54 -18.36 5.53
C VAL A 161 13.73 -16.94 4.97
N ALA A 162 13.63 -15.90 5.82
CA ALA A 162 13.83 -14.52 5.39
C ALA A 162 15.22 -14.32 4.79
N PHE A 163 16.28 -14.77 5.46
CA PHE A 163 17.65 -14.65 4.95
C PHE A 163 17.87 -15.49 3.70
N ASP A 164 17.35 -16.71 3.63
CA ASP A 164 17.42 -17.54 2.42
C ASP A 164 16.79 -16.82 1.22
N ARG A 165 15.61 -16.20 1.40
CA ARG A 165 14.96 -15.45 0.32
C ARG A 165 15.67 -14.16 -0.06
N MET A 166 16.19 -13.42 0.92
CA MET A 166 16.94 -12.19 0.66
C MET A 166 18.25 -12.49 -0.07
N LEU A 167 19.01 -13.49 0.36
CA LEU A 167 20.26 -13.85 -0.31
C LEU A 167 20.02 -14.43 -1.71
N LEU A 168 18.95 -15.20 -1.91
CA LEU A 168 18.56 -15.64 -3.25
C LEU A 168 18.29 -14.47 -4.19
N ASP A 169 17.59 -13.42 -3.71
CA ASP A 169 17.35 -12.21 -4.50
C ASP A 169 18.62 -11.35 -4.68
N ALA A 170 19.62 -11.47 -3.80
CA ALA A 170 20.92 -10.84 -4.00
C ALA A 170 21.73 -11.53 -5.12
N GLU A 171 21.59 -12.85 -5.23
CA GLU A 171 22.26 -13.68 -6.25
C GLU A 171 21.54 -13.56 -7.61
N ASP A 172 20.20 -13.58 -7.63
CA ASP A 172 19.36 -13.41 -8.83
C ASP A 172 18.21 -12.40 -8.55
N PRO A 173 18.43 -11.09 -8.79
CA PRO A 173 17.48 -10.06 -8.44
C PRO A 173 16.16 -10.15 -9.22
N PHE A 174 15.06 -10.33 -8.50
CA PHE A 174 13.72 -10.28 -9.08
C PHE A 174 13.41 -8.87 -9.61
N ILE A 175 12.93 -8.76 -10.85
CA ILE A 175 12.55 -7.49 -11.48
C ILE A 175 11.02 -7.38 -11.51
N PHE A 176 10.49 -6.40 -10.80
CA PHE A 176 9.05 -6.19 -10.73
C PHE A 176 8.48 -5.65 -12.06
N PRO A 177 7.46 -6.32 -12.64
CA PRO A 177 6.70 -5.77 -13.76
C PRO A 177 5.79 -4.61 -13.30
N PRO A 178 5.23 -3.80 -14.24
CA PRO A 178 4.30 -2.72 -13.89
C PRO A 178 3.08 -3.16 -13.08
N LEU A 179 2.54 -4.35 -13.40
CA LEU A 179 1.54 -5.08 -12.62
C LEU A 179 2.17 -6.41 -12.19
N HIS A 180 2.38 -6.55 -10.89
CA HIS A 180 2.91 -7.77 -10.27
C HIS A 180 1.79 -8.55 -9.60
N ILE A 181 1.79 -9.86 -9.80
CA ILE A 181 0.85 -10.80 -9.16
C ILE A 181 1.64 -11.59 -8.12
N ALA A 182 1.07 -11.72 -6.92
CA ALA A 182 1.72 -12.42 -5.82
C ALA A 182 2.23 -13.81 -6.24
N ILE A 183 3.50 -14.09 -5.97
CA ILE A 183 4.11 -15.39 -6.26
C ILE A 183 3.71 -16.36 -5.15
N ARG A 184 2.94 -17.39 -5.52
CA ARG A 184 2.43 -18.42 -4.61
C ARG A 184 3.14 -19.77 -4.76
N GLU A 185 3.83 -19.99 -5.88
CA GLU A 185 4.50 -21.24 -6.22
C GLU A 185 5.81 -20.95 -6.99
N PRO A 186 6.85 -21.79 -6.88
CA PRO A 186 6.95 -22.98 -6.02
C PRO A 186 7.20 -22.66 -4.54
N PHE A 187 7.39 -21.37 -4.22
CA PHE A 187 7.47 -20.86 -2.86
C PHE A 187 6.38 -19.81 -2.65
N ASP A 188 5.58 -19.99 -1.59
CA ASP A 188 4.49 -19.06 -1.28
C ASP A 188 5.02 -17.83 -0.53
N TYR A 189 5.38 -16.78 -1.29
CA TYR A 189 5.85 -15.51 -0.74
C TYR A 189 4.77 -14.77 0.05
N TYR A 190 3.48 -14.97 -0.29
CA TYR A 190 2.37 -14.40 0.48
C TYR A 190 2.34 -15.01 1.88
N LYS A 191 2.32 -16.34 1.97
CA LYS A 191 2.30 -17.05 3.25
C LYS A 191 3.56 -16.80 4.07
N PHE A 192 4.72 -16.72 3.42
CA PHE A 192 5.96 -16.28 4.05
C PHE A 192 5.80 -14.91 4.72
N GLY A 193 5.31 -13.90 3.99
CA GLY A 193 5.11 -12.57 4.54
C GLY A 193 4.08 -12.53 5.68
N GLN A 194 2.97 -13.27 5.55
CA GLN A 194 1.98 -13.40 6.63
C GLN A 194 2.60 -14.02 7.88
N ASN A 195 3.34 -15.12 7.75
CA ASN A 195 3.97 -15.82 8.87
C ASN A 195 5.07 -15.00 9.55
N TYR A 196 5.79 -14.19 8.79
CA TYR A 196 6.82 -13.31 9.30
C TYR A 196 6.24 -12.16 10.15
N ILE A 197 5.14 -11.54 9.70
CA ILE A 197 4.56 -10.38 10.38
C ILE A 197 3.61 -10.77 11.53
N ARG A 198 2.91 -11.91 11.42
CA ARG A 198 1.95 -12.38 12.43
C ARG A 198 2.45 -12.31 13.88
N PRO A 199 3.65 -12.79 14.23
CA PRO A 199 4.09 -12.79 15.63
C PRO A 199 4.51 -11.40 16.15
N LEU A 200 4.51 -10.37 15.29
CA LEU A 200 4.71 -8.97 15.68
C LEU A 200 3.39 -8.26 16.03
N VAL A 201 2.25 -8.87 15.70
CA VAL A 201 0.93 -8.30 15.92
C VAL A 201 0.37 -8.75 17.27
N ASP A 202 0.12 -7.81 18.17
CA ASP A 202 -0.66 -8.08 19.38
C ASP A 202 -2.15 -8.10 19.06
N PHE A 203 -2.63 -9.25 18.61
CA PHE A 203 -4.05 -9.44 18.30
C PHE A 203 -4.98 -9.15 19.50
N ARG A 204 -4.51 -9.25 20.75
CA ARG A 204 -5.35 -8.93 21.92
C ARG A 204 -5.62 -7.44 22.03
N ASN A 205 -4.67 -6.62 21.60
CA ASN A 205 -4.77 -5.16 21.58
C ASN A 205 -4.92 -4.60 20.16
N SER A 206 -5.44 -5.39 19.23
CA SER A 206 -5.71 -4.97 17.85
C SER A 206 -7.20 -4.86 17.58
N TYR A 207 -7.61 -4.04 16.61
CA TYR A 207 -9.03 -3.78 16.35
C TYR A 207 -9.34 -3.58 14.86
N VAL A 208 -10.51 -4.03 14.44
CA VAL A 208 -11.08 -3.74 13.13
C VAL A 208 -12.34 -2.89 13.27
N GLY A 209 -12.32 -1.69 12.69
CA GLY A 209 -13.45 -0.77 12.60
C GLY A 209 -14.32 -1.07 11.38
N ASN A 210 -15.64 -1.17 11.63
CA ASN A 210 -16.67 -1.34 10.61
C ASN A 210 -16.46 -2.58 9.71
N ILE A 211 -16.20 -3.75 10.31
CA ILE A 211 -15.96 -5.01 9.58
C ILE A 211 -17.06 -5.33 8.54
N HIS A 212 -18.30 -4.97 8.83
CA HIS A 212 -19.45 -5.17 7.93
C HIS A 212 -19.30 -4.46 6.57
N LEU A 213 -18.55 -3.34 6.51
CA LEU A 213 -18.29 -2.64 5.24
C LEU A 213 -17.33 -3.41 4.35
N PHE A 214 -16.37 -4.16 4.92
CA PHE A 214 -15.54 -5.07 4.12
C PHE A 214 -16.37 -6.22 3.54
N GLN A 215 -17.34 -6.74 4.30
CA GLN A 215 -18.28 -7.75 3.80
C GLN A 215 -19.16 -7.20 2.67
N GLU A 216 -19.61 -5.94 2.79
CA GLU A 216 -20.31 -5.25 1.70
C GLU A 216 -19.42 -5.11 0.45
N MET A 217 -18.15 -4.75 0.62
CA MET A 217 -17.18 -4.69 -0.48
C MET A 217 -17.02 -6.04 -1.17
N GLU A 218 -17.03 -7.15 -0.41
CA GLU A 218 -17.01 -8.49 -1.02
C GLU A 218 -18.23 -8.72 -1.92
N GLN A 219 -19.43 -8.31 -1.50
CA GLN A 219 -20.63 -8.43 -2.34
C GLN A 219 -20.51 -7.59 -3.61
N LYS A 220 -19.98 -6.36 -3.54
CA LYS A 220 -19.78 -5.51 -4.73
C LYS A 220 -18.74 -6.12 -5.68
N LEU A 221 -17.65 -6.66 -5.16
CA LEU A 221 -16.62 -7.35 -5.96
C LEU A 221 -17.19 -8.59 -6.68
N GLU A 222 -18.14 -9.32 -6.07
CA GLU A 222 -18.85 -10.45 -6.71
C GLU A 222 -19.77 -10.01 -7.84
N GLN A 223 -20.37 -8.83 -7.70
CA GLN A 223 -21.17 -8.19 -8.73
C GLN A 223 -20.33 -7.67 -9.91
N GLY A 224 -19.00 -7.80 -9.84
CA GLY A 224 -18.09 -7.32 -10.88
C GLY A 224 -17.59 -5.91 -10.65
N HIS A 225 -17.97 -5.24 -9.56
CA HIS A 225 -17.56 -3.85 -9.32
C HIS A 225 -16.10 -3.76 -8.87
N ASN A 226 -15.54 -2.56 -8.98
CA ASN A 226 -14.22 -2.24 -8.45
C ASN A 226 -14.32 -1.50 -7.11
N ILE A 227 -13.32 -1.68 -6.25
CA ILE A 227 -13.18 -1.02 -4.97
C ILE A 227 -11.83 -0.30 -4.94
N ILE A 228 -11.83 0.96 -4.54
CA ILE A 228 -10.62 1.75 -4.30
C ILE A 228 -10.58 2.18 -2.84
N LEU A 229 -9.59 1.69 -2.11
CA LEU A 229 -9.31 2.05 -0.73
C LEU A 229 -8.31 3.22 -0.72
N MET A 230 -8.78 4.39 -0.26
CA MET A 230 -7.97 5.58 -0.07
C MET A 230 -7.49 5.64 1.38
N SER A 231 -6.20 5.39 1.59
CA SER A 231 -5.66 5.08 2.91
C SER A 231 -4.56 6.05 3.35
N ASN A 232 -4.32 6.15 4.66
CA ASN A 232 -2.99 6.50 5.16
C ASN A 232 -2.04 5.29 5.01
N HIS A 233 -0.75 5.49 5.29
CA HIS A 233 0.30 4.48 5.14
C HIS A 233 1.29 4.65 6.28
N GLN A 234 1.70 3.59 6.96
CA GLN A 234 2.53 3.72 8.17
C GLN A 234 3.82 2.92 8.09
N THR A 235 3.78 1.71 7.56
CA THR A 235 4.92 0.78 7.52
C THR A 235 5.03 0.09 6.17
N GLU A 236 6.18 -0.50 5.88
CA GLU A 236 6.32 -1.37 4.71
C GLU A 236 5.53 -2.69 4.86
N ALA A 237 5.14 -3.02 6.10
CA ALA A 237 4.36 -4.21 6.45
C ALA A 237 2.83 -3.97 6.36
N ASP A 238 2.36 -2.79 5.96
CA ASP A 238 0.93 -2.46 5.87
C ASP A 238 0.12 -3.52 5.09
N PRO A 239 0.58 -4.04 3.92
CA PRO A 239 -0.14 -5.10 3.22
C PRO A 239 -0.33 -6.37 4.05
N ALA A 240 0.66 -6.74 4.85
CA ALA A 240 0.58 -7.91 5.71
C ALA A 240 -0.33 -7.67 6.91
N VAL A 241 -0.27 -6.49 7.53
CA VAL A 241 -1.15 -6.10 8.63
C VAL A 241 -2.61 -6.11 8.17
N ILE A 242 -2.92 -5.47 7.04
CA ILE A 242 -4.28 -5.47 6.47
C ILE A 242 -4.77 -6.90 6.23
N ALA A 243 -3.94 -7.74 5.60
CA ALA A 243 -4.31 -9.12 5.33
C ALA A 243 -4.54 -9.94 6.61
N LEU A 244 -3.65 -9.82 7.61
CA LEU A 244 -3.77 -10.52 8.90
C LEU A 244 -5.04 -10.15 9.67
N LEU A 245 -5.46 -8.88 9.61
CA LEU A 245 -6.66 -8.41 10.31
C LEU A 245 -7.97 -8.84 9.61
N LEU A 246 -7.90 -9.20 8.33
CA LEU A 246 -9.06 -9.59 7.51
C LEU A 246 -9.11 -11.07 7.14
N GLU A 247 -8.06 -11.86 7.40
CA GLU A 247 -7.93 -13.22 6.89
C GLU A 247 -9.01 -14.21 7.36
N ARG A 248 -9.65 -13.96 8.51
CA ARG A 248 -10.74 -14.83 9.01
C ARG A 248 -12.07 -14.51 8.33
N ASP A 249 -12.44 -13.23 8.30
CA ASP A 249 -13.80 -12.80 7.95
C ASP A 249 -13.91 -12.32 6.49
N CYS A 250 -12.80 -11.88 5.88
CA CYS A 250 -12.72 -11.43 4.49
C CYS A 250 -11.45 -11.95 3.79
N PRO A 251 -11.23 -13.29 3.72
CA PRO A 251 -10.01 -13.88 3.16
C PRO A 251 -9.81 -13.51 1.68
N ARG A 252 -10.88 -13.32 0.92
CA ARG A 252 -10.76 -12.93 -0.48
C ARG A 252 -10.18 -11.53 -0.60
N ILE A 253 -10.60 -10.59 0.23
CA ILE A 253 -9.97 -9.26 0.29
C ILE A 253 -8.51 -9.39 0.73
N ALA A 254 -8.24 -10.12 1.81
CA ALA A 254 -6.88 -10.28 2.37
C ALA A 254 -5.85 -10.76 1.32
N GLU A 255 -6.24 -11.67 0.43
CA GLU A 255 -5.35 -12.24 -0.60
C GLU A 255 -5.31 -11.46 -1.93
N ASN A 256 -6.35 -10.67 -2.24
CA ASN A 256 -6.53 -10.10 -3.59
C ASN A 256 -6.39 -8.57 -3.68
N ILE A 257 -6.17 -7.85 -2.58
CA ILE A 257 -5.84 -6.42 -2.66
C ILE A 257 -4.60 -6.21 -3.55
N VAL A 258 -4.73 -5.27 -4.48
CA VAL A 258 -3.64 -4.75 -5.30
C VAL A 258 -3.14 -3.45 -4.71
N PHE A 259 -1.89 -3.42 -4.26
CA PHE A 259 -1.30 -2.25 -3.60
C PHE A 259 -0.54 -1.38 -4.61
N LEU A 260 -0.80 -0.07 -4.62
CA LEU A 260 0.08 0.87 -5.30
C LEU A 260 1.36 1.01 -4.49
N ALA A 261 2.45 0.40 -4.99
CA ALA A 261 3.71 0.31 -4.26
C ALA A 261 4.79 1.20 -4.89
N GLY A 262 5.50 1.91 -4.00
CA GLY A 262 6.65 2.75 -4.32
C GLY A 262 7.90 1.95 -4.73
N ASP A 263 8.90 2.65 -5.25
CA ASP A 263 10.15 2.07 -5.75
C ASP A 263 11.00 1.42 -4.65
N ARG A 264 10.96 1.90 -3.40
CA ARG A 264 11.78 1.37 -2.31
C ARG A 264 11.49 -0.09 -1.99
N VAL A 265 10.22 -0.45 -1.81
CA VAL A 265 9.83 -1.81 -1.41
C VAL A 265 10.03 -2.84 -2.53
N VAL A 266 10.22 -2.40 -3.77
CA VAL A 266 10.52 -3.26 -4.93
C VAL A 266 12.00 -3.25 -5.34
N THR A 267 12.84 -2.48 -4.64
CA THR A 267 14.30 -2.40 -4.90
C THR A 267 15.15 -2.77 -3.69
N ASP A 268 14.68 -2.51 -2.47
CA ASP A 268 15.40 -2.88 -1.24
C ASP A 268 15.41 -4.40 -1.04
N LEU A 269 16.60 -4.98 -1.01
CA LEU A 269 16.85 -6.40 -0.81
C LEU A 269 16.09 -7.00 0.38
N LEU A 270 16.01 -6.25 1.47
CA LEU A 270 15.36 -6.72 2.71
C LEU A 270 13.82 -6.67 2.62
N CYS A 271 13.25 -6.02 1.59
CA CYS A 271 11.82 -5.86 1.40
C CYS A 271 11.29 -6.69 0.23
N LYS A 272 12.11 -6.89 -0.80
CA LYS A 272 11.72 -7.55 -2.05
C LYS A 272 11.03 -8.90 -1.83
N PRO A 273 11.52 -9.83 -0.99
CA PRO A 273 10.81 -11.08 -0.71
C PRO A 273 9.38 -10.88 -0.20
N PHE A 274 9.14 -9.87 0.63
CA PHE A 274 7.78 -9.56 1.12
C PHE A 274 6.90 -8.99 0.00
N SER A 275 7.45 -8.10 -0.82
CA SER A 275 6.77 -7.52 -1.98
C SER A 275 6.43 -8.54 -3.06
N MET A 276 7.28 -9.55 -3.27
CA MET A 276 7.03 -10.66 -4.20
C MET A 276 5.75 -11.43 -3.84
N GLY A 277 5.36 -11.44 -2.56
CA GLY A 277 4.15 -12.08 -2.05
C GLY A 277 2.88 -11.24 -2.11
N ARG A 278 2.89 -10.06 -2.75
CA ARG A 278 1.72 -9.17 -2.83
C ARG A 278 1.36 -8.88 -4.28
N ASN A 279 0.10 -8.54 -4.52
CA ASN A 279 -0.30 -7.99 -5.82
C ASN A 279 0.02 -6.50 -5.82
N LEU A 280 0.78 -6.03 -6.80
CA LEU A 280 1.29 -4.66 -6.81
C LEU A 280 1.03 -3.97 -8.16
N ILE A 281 0.70 -2.68 -8.10
CA ILE A 281 0.94 -1.75 -9.21
C ILE A 281 2.21 -0.97 -8.84
N CYS A 282 3.30 -1.22 -9.55
CA CYS A 282 4.61 -0.66 -9.22
C CYS A 282 4.74 0.75 -9.81
N VAL A 283 4.88 1.75 -8.94
CA VAL A 283 4.98 3.16 -9.32
C VAL A 283 6.14 3.84 -8.60
N TYR A 284 6.81 4.75 -9.27
CA TYR A 284 7.74 5.68 -8.65
C TYR A 284 6.95 6.78 -7.95
N SER A 285 7.22 6.98 -6.65
CA SER A 285 6.56 8.05 -5.88
C SER A 285 6.93 9.43 -6.43
N LYS A 286 5.97 10.35 -6.40
CA LYS A 286 6.22 11.77 -6.72
C LYS A 286 7.32 12.35 -5.81
N LYS A 287 7.41 11.90 -4.55
CA LYS A 287 8.40 12.35 -3.56
C LYS A 287 9.85 12.08 -3.99
N HIS A 288 10.07 11.01 -4.75
CA HIS A 288 11.40 10.56 -5.19
C HIS A 288 11.61 10.64 -6.71
N MET A 289 10.67 11.28 -7.42
CA MET A 289 10.70 11.38 -8.89
C MET A 289 11.94 12.14 -9.38
N TYR A 290 12.36 13.17 -8.64
CA TYR A 290 13.42 14.09 -9.02
C TYR A 290 14.71 13.93 -8.19
N ASP A 291 14.82 12.88 -7.37
CA ASP A 291 16.02 12.62 -6.56
C ASP A 291 17.27 12.43 -7.43
N ASP A 292 17.10 11.79 -8.58
CA ASP A 292 18.10 11.76 -9.65
C ASP A 292 17.46 12.27 -10.95
N PRO A 293 17.78 13.51 -11.39
CA PRO A 293 17.27 14.09 -12.62
C PRO A 293 17.43 13.20 -13.85
N LYS A 294 18.52 12.40 -13.93
CA LYS A 294 18.81 11.51 -15.07
C LYS A 294 17.82 10.36 -15.18
N LEU A 295 17.20 9.96 -14.07
CA LEU A 295 16.24 8.86 -14.02
C LEU A 295 14.79 9.33 -14.20
N THR A 296 14.51 10.64 -14.12
CA THR A 296 13.16 11.20 -14.15
C THR A 296 12.33 10.72 -15.34
N GLU A 297 12.88 10.77 -16.56
CA GLU A 297 12.14 10.38 -17.77
C GLU A 297 11.84 8.88 -17.79
N MET A 298 12.79 8.05 -17.35
CA MET A 298 12.59 6.61 -17.19
C MET A 298 11.48 6.32 -16.17
N LYS A 299 11.52 6.98 -15.00
CA LYS A 299 10.50 6.85 -13.95
C LYS A 299 9.11 7.25 -14.43
N ARG A 300 8.99 8.36 -15.18
CA ARG A 300 7.73 8.82 -15.79
C ARG A 300 7.17 7.82 -16.80
N ARG A 301 8.02 7.26 -17.67
CA ARG A 301 7.62 6.21 -18.63
C ARG A 301 7.17 4.94 -17.93
N ALA A 302 7.87 4.53 -16.87
CA ALA A 302 7.47 3.39 -16.03
C ALA A 302 6.08 3.61 -15.42
N ASN A 303 5.85 4.76 -14.76
CA ASN A 303 4.55 5.10 -14.18
C ASN A 303 3.43 5.12 -15.24
N THR A 304 3.72 5.64 -16.43
CA THR A 304 2.74 5.65 -17.54
C THR A 304 2.33 4.23 -17.93
N ARG A 305 3.26 3.27 -17.94
CA ARG A 305 2.96 1.86 -18.19
C ARG A 305 2.12 1.26 -17.06
N SER A 306 2.50 1.49 -15.81
CA SER A 306 1.76 0.98 -14.64
C SER A 306 0.32 1.51 -14.58
N LEU A 307 0.10 2.79 -14.86
CA LEU A 307 -1.24 3.38 -14.93
C LEU A 307 -2.08 2.82 -16.07
N LYS A 308 -1.46 2.46 -17.22
CA LYS A 308 -2.15 1.77 -18.31
C LYS A 308 -2.60 0.37 -17.89
N GLU A 309 -1.71 -0.41 -17.25
CA GLU A 309 -2.05 -1.73 -16.71
C GLU A 309 -3.18 -1.63 -15.68
N MET A 310 -3.13 -0.64 -14.78
CA MET A 310 -4.20 -0.41 -13.80
C MET A 310 -5.54 -0.05 -14.45
N ALA A 311 -5.54 0.78 -15.49
CA ALA A 311 -6.76 1.11 -16.23
C ALA A 311 -7.34 -0.12 -16.98
N LEU A 312 -6.48 -1.00 -17.50
CA LEU A 312 -6.90 -2.26 -18.10
C LEU A 312 -7.46 -3.23 -17.04
N LEU A 313 -6.81 -3.29 -15.88
CA LEU A 313 -7.24 -4.10 -14.75
C LEU A 313 -8.63 -3.69 -14.26
N LEU A 314 -8.84 -2.39 -14.00
CA LEU A 314 -10.15 -1.85 -13.59
C LEU A 314 -11.25 -2.09 -14.63
N ARG A 315 -10.92 -2.05 -15.93
CA ARG A 315 -11.89 -2.39 -16.99
C ARG A 315 -12.35 -3.85 -16.91
N GLY A 316 -11.52 -4.73 -16.36
CA GLY A 316 -11.87 -6.13 -16.11
C GLY A 316 -12.91 -6.35 -15.01
N GLY A 317 -13.12 -5.36 -14.12
CA GLY A 317 -14.01 -5.49 -12.97
C GLY A 317 -13.46 -6.40 -11.86
N SER A 318 -14.17 -6.47 -10.74
CA SER A 318 -13.81 -7.27 -9.56
C SER A 318 -12.42 -6.97 -9.00
N GLN A 319 -11.97 -5.72 -9.08
CA GLN A 319 -10.66 -5.31 -8.56
C GLN A 319 -10.80 -4.59 -7.23
N ILE A 320 -9.90 -4.87 -6.30
CA ILE A 320 -9.74 -4.07 -5.08
C ILE A 320 -8.33 -3.48 -5.04
N ILE A 321 -8.26 -2.16 -5.03
CA ILE A 321 -7.01 -1.41 -5.12
C ILE A 321 -6.81 -0.60 -3.85
N TRP A 322 -5.65 -0.75 -3.21
CA TRP A 322 -5.22 0.10 -2.11
C TRP A 322 -4.24 1.16 -2.61
N THR A 323 -4.46 2.40 -2.18
CA THR A 323 -3.58 3.52 -2.48
C THR A 323 -3.44 4.43 -1.26
N ALA A 324 -2.25 5.00 -1.10
CA ALA A 324 -1.98 6.05 -0.12
C ALA A 324 -1.70 7.37 -0.85
N PRO A 325 -2.70 8.26 -1.01
CA PRO A 325 -2.53 9.50 -1.77
C PRO A 325 -1.47 10.45 -1.20
N SER A 326 -1.08 10.30 0.07
CA SER A 326 0.05 11.03 0.66
C SER A 326 1.41 10.70 0.01
N GLY A 327 1.50 9.57 -0.72
CA GLY A 327 2.69 9.13 -1.46
C GLY A 327 3.85 8.63 -0.60
N GLY A 328 3.65 8.43 0.70
CA GLY A 328 4.63 7.84 1.61
C GLY A 328 4.08 7.61 3.02
N ARG A 329 4.88 6.93 3.85
CA ARG A 329 4.52 6.60 5.24
C ARG A 329 4.31 7.88 6.08
N ASP A 330 3.45 7.77 7.09
CA ASP A 330 3.23 8.79 8.12
C ASP A 330 4.52 9.07 8.90
N ARG A 331 4.59 10.24 9.53
CA ARG A 331 5.72 10.65 10.37
C ARG A 331 5.22 11.28 11.65
N PRO A 332 5.95 11.13 12.76
CA PRO A 332 5.60 11.84 13.98
C PRO A 332 5.83 13.34 13.76
N ASP A 333 4.97 14.14 14.36
CA ASP A 333 5.18 15.58 14.46
C ASP A 333 6.56 15.84 15.13
N PRO A 334 7.41 16.71 14.55
CA PRO A 334 8.77 16.91 15.04
C PRO A 334 8.84 17.60 16.42
N ILE A 335 7.77 18.26 16.84
CA ILE A 335 7.67 18.99 18.11
C ILE A 335 6.98 18.10 19.17
N THR A 336 5.80 17.56 18.86
CA THR A 336 4.99 16.81 19.83
C THR A 336 5.34 15.32 19.87
N GLY A 337 5.94 14.79 18.80
CA GLY A 337 6.19 13.36 18.63
C GLY A 337 4.95 12.55 18.28
N GLU A 338 3.78 13.19 18.11
CA GLU A 338 2.54 12.49 17.83
C GLU A 338 2.44 12.03 16.37
N TRP A 339 1.94 10.81 16.16
CA TRP A 339 1.65 10.27 14.85
C TRP A 339 0.22 10.57 14.43
N HIS A 340 0.08 11.04 13.20
CA HIS A 340 -1.18 11.32 12.53
C HIS A 340 -1.08 10.98 11.04
N PRO A 341 -2.19 10.67 10.35
CA PRO A 341 -2.21 10.52 8.90
C PRO A 341 -1.60 11.72 8.19
N THR A 342 -0.74 11.48 7.21
CA THR A 342 -0.17 12.53 6.37
C THR A 342 -1.24 13.07 5.42
N PRO A 343 -1.33 14.40 5.19
CA PRO A 343 -2.25 14.97 4.23
C PRO A 343 -2.15 14.33 2.84
N PHE A 344 -3.30 14.17 2.18
CA PHE A 344 -3.39 13.58 0.85
C PHE A 344 -2.99 14.58 -0.23
N ASP A 345 -2.28 14.10 -1.26
CA ASP A 345 -2.09 14.87 -2.49
C ASP A 345 -3.39 14.81 -3.32
N ALA A 346 -4.14 15.91 -3.36
CA ALA A 346 -5.42 15.99 -4.05
C ALA A 346 -5.33 15.58 -5.53
N SER A 347 -4.18 15.82 -6.17
CA SER A 347 -3.94 15.37 -7.54
C SER A 347 -3.85 13.86 -7.68
N SER A 348 -3.26 13.16 -6.70
CA SER A 348 -3.23 11.70 -6.67
C SER A 348 -4.60 11.12 -6.35
N THR A 349 -5.34 11.73 -5.43
CA THR A 349 -6.74 11.37 -5.14
C THR A 349 -7.63 11.50 -6.38
N ASP A 350 -7.55 12.63 -7.07
CA ASP A 350 -8.35 12.90 -8.28
C ASP A 350 -7.99 11.95 -9.43
N ASN A 351 -6.70 11.62 -9.61
CA ASN A 351 -6.29 10.65 -10.62
C ASN A 351 -6.94 9.28 -10.39
N MET A 352 -6.96 8.79 -9.15
CA MET A 352 -7.57 7.52 -8.81
C MET A 352 -9.10 7.56 -8.98
N ARG A 353 -9.75 8.66 -8.59
CA ARG A 353 -11.18 8.90 -8.84
C ARG A 353 -11.51 8.88 -10.33
N ARG A 354 -10.76 9.60 -11.16
CA ARG A 354 -10.96 9.61 -12.62
C ARG A 354 -10.80 8.21 -13.21
N LEU A 355 -9.81 7.44 -12.76
CA LEU A 355 -9.64 6.07 -13.22
C LEU A 355 -10.85 5.19 -12.84
N ALA A 356 -11.40 5.38 -11.64
CA ALA A 356 -12.63 4.72 -11.19
C ALA A 356 -13.82 5.05 -12.11
N GLU A 357 -14.03 6.33 -12.41
CA GLU A 357 -15.18 6.77 -13.22
C GLU A 357 -15.08 6.33 -14.69
N HIS A 358 -13.88 6.28 -15.25
CA HIS A 358 -13.66 6.00 -16.67
C HIS A 358 -13.41 4.52 -16.98
N CYS A 359 -13.42 3.63 -15.98
CA CYS A 359 -13.13 2.20 -16.18
C CYS A 359 -14.27 1.38 -16.79
N LYS A 360 -15.43 1.99 -17.10
CA LYS A 360 -16.66 1.37 -17.68
C LYS A 360 -17.36 0.34 -16.79
N THR A 361 -16.73 -0.07 -15.70
CA THR A 361 -17.30 -0.94 -14.67
C THR A 361 -17.60 -0.09 -13.43
N PRO A 362 -18.69 -0.35 -12.69
CA PRO A 362 -18.96 0.40 -11.46
C PRO A 362 -17.77 0.32 -10.50
N ALA A 363 -17.41 1.46 -9.90
CA ALA A 363 -16.27 1.58 -9.02
C ALA A 363 -16.63 2.43 -7.80
N HIS A 364 -16.16 2.00 -6.62
CA HIS A 364 -16.53 2.60 -5.34
C HIS A 364 -15.27 3.03 -4.59
N ILE A 365 -15.33 4.20 -3.95
CA ILE A 365 -14.18 4.77 -3.23
C ILE A 365 -14.49 4.78 -1.74
N TYR A 366 -13.60 4.20 -0.93
CA TYR A 366 -13.73 4.11 0.52
C TYR A 366 -12.51 4.70 1.23
N PRO A 367 -12.70 5.54 2.27
CA PRO A 367 -11.62 5.98 3.13
C PRO A 367 -11.25 4.87 4.12
N LEU A 368 -9.97 4.51 4.14
CA LEU A 368 -9.39 3.47 5.00
C LEU A 368 -8.38 4.10 5.98
N ALA A 369 -8.44 3.74 7.25
CA ALA A 369 -7.44 4.11 8.24
C ALA A 369 -6.66 2.89 8.72
N LEU A 370 -5.36 3.08 8.89
CA LEU A 370 -4.43 2.08 9.40
C LEU A 370 -3.61 2.66 10.55
N LEU A 371 -3.48 1.90 11.63
CA LEU A 371 -2.62 2.19 12.77
C LEU A 371 -1.72 0.99 13.03
N CYS A 372 -0.45 1.06 12.64
CA CYS A 372 0.54 0.02 12.85
C CYS A 372 1.99 0.51 12.84
N TYR A 373 2.23 1.82 12.94
CA TYR A 373 3.58 2.38 12.86
C TYR A 373 4.54 1.76 13.89
N GLU A 374 4.07 1.38 15.09
CA GLU A 374 4.93 0.78 16.12
C GLU A 374 5.57 -0.54 15.68
N ILE A 375 4.91 -1.35 14.84
CA ILE A 375 5.46 -2.65 14.40
C ILE A 375 6.76 -2.47 13.62
N MET A 376 6.81 -1.48 12.72
CA MET A 376 7.97 -1.23 11.86
C MET A 376 8.01 0.25 11.44
N PRO A 377 8.33 1.17 12.37
CA PRO A 377 8.18 2.59 12.13
C PRO A 377 9.20 3.07 11.10
N PRO A 378 8.82 4.03 10.24
CA PRO A 378 9.77 4.70 9.39
C PRO A 378 10.79 5.51 10.22
N PRO A 379 11.96 5.83 9.64
CA PRO A 379 12.84 6.84 10.20
C PRO A 379 12.12 8.17 10.38
N ARG A 380 12.50 8.95 11.41
CA ARG A 380 11.86 10.23 11.73
C ARG A 380 11.89 11.23 10.56
N GLN A 381 12.93 11.18 9.74
CA GLN A 381 13.07 12.00 8.54
C GLN A 381 12.98 11.12 7.30
N VAL A 382 12.60 11.72 6.16
CA VAL A 382 12.65 11.02 4.87
C VAL A 382 14.11 10.89 4.45
N GLU A 383 14.67 9.69 4.58
CA GLU A 383 16.01 9.37 4.09
C GLU A 383 15.99 9.33 2.56
N LYS A 384 17.06 9.76 1.88
CA LYS A 384 17.15 9.71 0.40
C LYS A 384 17.69 8.37 -0.13
N GLN A 385 18.50 7.68 0.66
CA GLN A 385 19.13 6.42 0.29
C GLN A 385 18.21 5.22 0.59
N ILE A 386 18.42 4.11 -0.13
CA ILE A 386 17.73 2.83 0.11
C ILE A 386 18.45 2.10 1.25
N GLY A 387 17.69 1.35 2.06
CA GLY A 387 18.22 0.60 3.20
C GLY A 387 18.11 1.37 4.51
N GLU A 388 16.92 1.89 4.80
CA GLU A 388 16.60 2.56 6.06
C GLU A 388 16.83 1.63 7.27
N ARG A 389 17.19 2.21 8.41
CA ARG A 389 17.34 1.48 9.67
C ARG A 389 15.99 0.89 10.09
N ARG A 390 15.92 -0.43 10.27
CA ARG A 390 14.67 -1.14 10.60
C ARG A 390 14.52 -1.31 12.10
N LYS A 391 13.65 -0.53 12.73
CA LYS A 391 13.16 -0.85 14.08
C LYS A 391 11.96 -1.79 13.95
N ILE A 392 11.88 -2.77 14.84
CA ILE A 392 10.78 -3.74 14.87
C ILE A 392 10.30 -3.86 16.33
N SER A 393 8.99 -3.90 16.54
CA SER A 393 8.40 -4.14 17.85
C SER A 393 7.17 -5.04 17.76
N PHE A 394 6.76 -5.59 18.91
CA PHE A 394 5.48 -6.26 19.08
C PHE A 394 4.46 -5.24 19.59
N HIS A 395 3.38 -5.02 18.83
CA HIS A 395 2.39 -4.00 19.19
C HIS A 395 0.98 -4.30 18.64
N GLY A 396 -0.02 -3.71 19.28
CA GLY A 396 -1.40 -3.69 18.77
C GLY A 396 -1.52 -2.86 17.50
N VAL A 397 -2.42 -3.27 16.60
CA VAL A 397 -2.66 -2.60 15.32
C VAL A 397 -4.15 -2.38 15.06
N GLY A 398 -4.46 -1.40 14.22
CA GLY A 398 -5.80 -1.01 13.89
C GLY A 398 -6.01 -0.93 12.38
N LEU A 399 -7.17 -1.40 11.94
CA LEU A 399 -7.68 -1.19 10.58
C LEU A 399 -9.11 -0.70 10.69
N SER A 400 -9.50 0.34 9.97
CA SER A 400 -10.90 0.79 9.95
C SER A 400 -11.24 1.26 8.55
N VAL A 401 -12.49 1.04 8.13
CA VAL A 401 -13.01 1.60 6.89
C VAL A 401 -14.27 2.43 7.15
N GLY A 402 -14.38 3.56 6.45
CA GLY A 402 -15.55 4.43 6.49
C GLY A 402 -16.52 4.11 5.36
N PRO A 403 -17.72 4.71 5.34
CA PRO A 403 -18.69 4.51 4.26
C PRO A 403 -18.16 4.99 2.90
N GLU A 404 -18.76 4.49 1.83
CA GLU A 404 -18.46 4.91 0.46
C GLU A 404 -18.58 6.43 0.31
N MET A 405 -17.63 7.05 -0.38
CA MET A 405 -17.67 8.46 -0.71
C MET A 405 -17.93 8.67 -2.20
N ASN A 406 -19.08 9.29 -2.49
CA ASN A 406 -19.44 9.69 -3.85
C ASN A 406 -18.97 11.12 -4.13
N PHE A 407 -18.21 11.30 -5.21
CA PHE A 407 -17.67 12.61 -5.60
C PHE A 407 -18.76 13.67 -5.79
N GLN A 408 -19.79 13.34 -6.58
CA GLN A 408 -20.85 14.30 -6.93
C GLN A 408 -21.63 14.79 -5.71
N GLN A 409 -21.85 13.90 -4.72
CA GLN A 409 -22.50 14.25 -3.47
C GLN A 409 -21.62 15.14 -2.59
N VAL A 410 -20.34 14.81 -2.43
CA VAL A 410 -19.41 15.59 -1.60
C VAL A 410 -19.17 16.98 -2.19
N THR A 411 -19.12 17.10 -3.52
CA THR A 411 -18.81 18.35 -4.21
C THR A 411 -20.03 19.09 -4.75
N SER A 412 -21.25 18.76 -4.30
CA SER A 412 -22.49 19.34 -4.85
C SER A 412 -22.57 20.87 -4.68
N HIS A 413 -21.82 21.43 -3.72
CA HIS A 413 -21.76 22.85 -3.43
C HIS A 413 -20.61 23.58 -4.16
N CYS A 414 -19.67 22.83 -4.77
CA CYS A 414 -18.52 23.38 -5.46
C CYS A 414 -18.94 23.93 -6.83
N LYS A 415 -18.44 25.11 -7.18
CA LYS A 415 -18.72 25.73 -8.49
C LYS A 415 -17.62 25.42 -9.52
N GLU A 416 -16.40 25.27 -9.04
CA GLU A 416 -15.22 25.04 -9.87
C GLU A 416 -14.70 23.60 -9.74
N THR A 417 -14.13 23.06 -10.82
CA THR A 417 -13.63 21.68 -10.83
C THR A 417 -12.43 21.47 -9.89
N GLU A 418 -11.51 22.45 -9.82
CA GLU A 418 -10.36 22.36 -8.91
C GLU A 418 -10.77 22.45 -7.45
N GLU A 419 -11.77 23.28 -7.13
CA GLU A 419 -12.36 23.34 -5.78
C GLU A 419 -12.94 21.98 -5.38
N GLY A 420 -13.72 21.34 -6.27
CA GLY A 420 -14.29 20.03 -6.00
C GLY A 420 -13.24 18.94 -5.73
N LYS A 421 -12.11 18.98 -6.44
CA LYS A 421 -10.99 18.07 -6.22
C LYS A 421 -10.40 18.20 -4.82
N GLU A 422 -10.15 19.44 -4.37
CA GLU A 422 -9.60 19.68 -3.02
C GLU A 422 -10.61 19.28 -1.94
N VAL A 423 -11.88 19.66 -2.10
CA VAL A 423 -12.96 19.31 -1.16
C VAL A 423 -13.13 17.79 -1.02
N PHE A 424 -13.09 17.05 -2.13
CA PHE A 424 -13.20 15.59 -2.07
C PHE A 424 -11.99 14.94 -1.40
N SER A 425 -10.78 15.40 -1.71
CA SER A 425 -9.55 14.91 -1.07
C SER A 425 -9.55 15.18 0.43
N GLN A 426 -10.00 16.37 0.83
CA GLN A 426 -10.13 16.76 2.23
C GLN A 426 -11.18 15.91 2.97
N ALA A 427 -12.35 15.67 2.37
CA ALA A 427 -13.39 14.83 2.96
C ALA A 427 -12.90 13.39 3.22
N LEU A 428 -12.18 12.80 2.25
CA LEU A 428 -11.53 11.49 2.42
C LEU A 428 -10.53 11.51 3.57
N TYR A 429 -9.63 12.50 3.59
CA TYR A 429 -8.61 12.66 4.63
C TYR A 429 -9.21 12.83 6.03
N GLU A 430 -10.28 13.62 6.18
CA GLU A 430 -10.99 13.81 7.45
C GLU A 430 -11.65 12.53 7.94
N SER A 431 -12.23 11.74 7.03
CA SER A 431 -12.76 10.42 7.37
C SER A 431 -11.66 9.47 7.84
N VAL A 432 -10.53 9.41 7.13
CA VAL A 432 -9.37 8.59 7.53
C VAL A 432 -8.85 9.04 8.90
N THR A 433 -8.75 10.34 9.14
CA THR A 433 -8.27 10.90 10.42
C THR A 433 -9.21 10.58 11.58
N ARG A 434 -10.54 10.70 11.40
CA ARG A 434 -11.53 10.32 12.43
C ARG A 434 -11.42 8.83 12.79
N GLN A 435 -11.31 7.98 11.79
CA GLN A 435 -11.14 6.54 11.97
C GLN A 435 -9.81 6.21 12.67
N TYR A 436 -8.71 6.83 12.24
CA TYR A 436 -7.40 6.70 12.87
C TYR A 436 -7.44 7.07 14.35
N ASN A 437 -8.10 8.17 14.70
CA ASN A 437 -8.22 8.60 16.10
C ASN A 437 -9.03 7.62 16.96
N ALA A 438 -10.06 6.97 16.40
CA ALA A 438 -10.77 5.91 17.11
C ALA A 438 -9.86 4.69 17.37
N LEU A 439 -9.07 4.27 16.37
CA LEU A 439 -8.08 3.20 16.52
C LEU A 439 -7.00 3.58 17.56
N LYS A 440 -6.47 4.80 17.50
CA LYS A 440 -5.49 5.32 18.46
C LYS A 440 -6.04 5.34 19.88
N SER A 441 -7.29 5.78 20.04
CA SER A 441 -7.99 5.76 21.33
C SER A 441 -8.22 4.33 21.85
N ALA A 442 -8.47 3.36 20.97
CA ALA A 442 -8.64 1.95 21.34
C ALA A 442 -7.33 1.32 21.82
N ILE A 443 -6.24 1.56 21.07
CA ILE A 443 -4.95 0.89 21.22
C ILE A 443 -4.09 1.67 22.22
N ASP A 444 -3.57 2.83 21.82
CA ASP A 444 -2.68 3.65 22.65
C ASP A 444 -3.40 4.24 23.87
N GLY A 445 -4.69 4.56 23.69
CA GLY A 445 -5.57 5.05 24.76
C GLY A 445 -6.12 3.96 25.67
N ASN A 446 -5.82 2.68 25.40
CA ASN A 446 -6.27 1.51 26.16
C ASN A 446 -7.80 1.43 26.39
N LYS A 447 -8.61 2.06 25.53
CA LYS A 447 -10.08 1.99 25.66
C LYS A 447 -10.69 0.75 25.01
N GLY A 448 -9.91 0.03 24.20
CA GLY A 448 -10.36 -1.11 23.41
C GLY A 448 -11.66 -0.86 22.65
N LEU A 449 -12.62 -1.79 22.75
CA LEU A 449 -13.94 -1.65 22.11
C LEU A 449 -14.73 -0.41 22.58
N GLY A 450 -14.43 0.12 23.77
CA GLY A 450 -15.03 1.35 24.31
C GLY A 450 -14.63 2.63 23.56
N ALA A 451 -13.68 2.57 22.63
CA ALA A 451 -13.40 3.66 21.69
C ALA A 451 -14.36 3.72 20.48
N SER A 452 -15.30 2.77 20.37
CA SER A 452 -16.33 2.80 19.33
C SER A 452 -17.20 4.06 19.43
N SER A 453 -17.77 4.46 18.30
CA SER A 453 -18.73 5.56 18.17
C SER A 453 -19.85 5.17 17.22
N ASP A 454 -20.88 6.01 17.10
CA ASP A 454 -22.01 5.79 16.17
C ASP A 454 -21.56 5.56 14.72
N SER A 455 -20.42 6.10 14.32
CA SER A 455 -19.88 5.99 12.96
C SER A 455 -18.76 4.95 12.79
N ILE A 456 -18.22 4.44 13.90
CA ILE A 456 -17.06 3.52 13.91
C ILE A 456 -17.30 2.45 14.97
N THR A 457 -17.70 1.26 14.54
CA THR A 457 -17.88 0.11 15.42
C THR A 457 -16.62 -0.74 15.39
N LEU A 458 -15.87 -0.80 16.50
CA LEU A 458 -14.68 -1.62 16.62
C LEU A 458 -15.04 -3.07 16.96
N SER A 459 -14.21 -4.00 16.50
CA SER A 459 -14.36 -5.43 16.74
C SER A 459 -12.99 -6.13 16.74
N GLN A 460 -12.94 -7.36 17.25
CA GLN A 460 -11.75 -8.22 17.21
C GLN A 460 -12.12 -9.55 16.51
N PRO A 461 -12.14 -9.59 15.17
CA PRO A 461 -12.66 -10.71 14.37
C PRO A 461 -11.72 -11.94 14.38
N TRP A 462 -11.01 -12.18 15.46
CA TRP A 462 -10.24 -13.41 15.71
C TRP A 462 -10.53 -13.94 17.10
N GLN A 463 -11.19 -13.14 17.96
CA GLN A 463 -11.71 -13.63 19.23
C GLN A 463 -13.02 -14.43 18.97
N PRO A 464 -13.26 -15.52 19.72
CA PRO A 464 -14.48 -16.31 19.65
C PRO A 464 -15.73 -15.52 20.06
#